data_AF-A0ABD4XHR8-F1
#
_entry.id   AF-A0ABD4XHR8-F1
#
_cell.length_a   1.000
_cell.length_b   1.000
_cell.length_c   1.000
_cell.angle_alpha   90.00
_cell.angle_beta   90.00
_cell.angle_gamma   90.00
#
_symmetry.space_group_name_H-M   'P 1'
#
loop_
_entity.id
_entity.type
_entity.pdbx_description
1 polymer ?
#
loop_
_entity_poly.entity_id
_entity_poly.type
_entity_poly.pdbx_seq_one_letter_code
_entity_poly.pdbx_strand_id
1 'polypeptide(L)' 'MKVGANKQVTVSADPTNASDASAVVSATTFSSSDEAVATVTNDGTITGVSVGSATITATSGAFTAEVAVTVTE' A
#
# COMPACT_ATOMS: atom_id res chain seq x y z
N MET A 1 -3.10 -8.56 10.26
CA MET A 1 -3.65 -9.38 9.15
C MET A 1 -3.06 -10.77 9.24
N LYS A 2 -3.73 -11.80 8.71
CA LYS A 2 -3.22 -13.18 8.78
C LYS A 2 -2.13 -13.43 7.74
N VAL A 3 -1.25 -14.40 7.99
CA VAL A 3 -0.33 -14.91 6.98
C VAL A 3 -1.12 -15.43 5.78
N GLY A 4 -0.73 -15.01 4.57
CA GLY A 4 -1.44 -15.29 3.32
C GLY A 4 -2.63 -14.37 3.03
N ALA A 5 -3.04 -13.50 3.96
CA ALA A 5 -4.11 -12.55 3.72
C ALA A 5 -3.62 -11.40 2.84
N ASN A 6 -4.44 -11.03 1.86
CA ASN A 6 -4.25 -9.83 1.05
C ASN A 6 -5.23 -8.74 1.47
N LYS A 7 -4.80 -7.49 1.33
CA LYS A 7 -5.57 -6.31 1.67
C LYS A 7 -5.26 -5.24 0.64
N GLN A 8 -6.30 -4.79 -0.07
CA GLN A 8 -6.15 -3.73 -1.05
C GLN A 8 -6.29 -2.37 -0.36
N VAL A 9 -5.39 -1.45 -0.67
CA VAL A 9 -5.49 -0.05 -0.28
C VAL A 9 -6.05 0.71 -1.46
N THR A 10 -7.22 1.30 -1.28
CA THR A 10 -7.81 2.20 -2.27
C THR A 10 -7.22 3.58 -2.09
N VAL A 11 -6.47 4.04 -3.09
CA VAL A 11 -6.00 5.43 -3.16
C VAL A 11 -7.05 6.23 -3.92
N SER A 12 -7.52 7.32 -3.31
CA SER A 12 -8.41 8.28 -3.94
C SER A 12 -7.80 9.67 -3.79
N ALA A 13 -7.76 10.44 -4.87
CA ALA A 13 -7.37 11.84 -4.82
C ALA A 13 -8.52 12.69 -4.27
N ASP A 14 -8.21 13.65 -3.41
CA ASP A 14 -9.16 14.66 -2.93
C ASP A 14 -8.64 16.06 -3.29
N PRO A 15 -9.37 16.87 -4.07
CA PRO A 15 -10.73 16.65 -4.57
C PRO A 15 -10.79 15.57 -5.67
N THR A 16 -11.80 14.70 -5.60
CA THR A 16 -12.05 13.60 -6.55
C THR A 16 -12.32 14.05 -7.99
N ASN A 17 -12.63 15.33 -8.20
CA ASN A 17 -12.83 15.96 -9.51
C ASN A 17 -11.54 16.53 -10.14
N ALA A 18 -10.37 16.33 -9.53
CA ALA A 18 -9.12 16.74 -10.15
C ALA A 18 -8.91 15.96 -11.45
N SER A 19 -8.59 16.64 -12.55
CA SER A 19 -8.21 16.01 -13.83
C SER A 19 -7.05 15.02 -13.65
N ASP A 20 -6.16 15.33 -12.70
CA ASP A 20 -5.02 14.50 -12.33
C ASP A 20 -5.38 13.40 -11.33
N ALA A 21 -6.62 13.29 -10.82
CA ALA A 21 -6.99 12.30 -9.80
C ALA A 21 -6.61 10.88 -10.23
N SER A 22 -6.94 10.49 -11.46
CA SER A 22 -6.57 9.18 -12.00
C SER A 22 -5.07 9.04 -12.22
N ALA A 23 -4.38 10.14 -12.55
CA ALA A 23 -2.93 10.16 -12.70
C ALA A 23 -2.22 10.03 -11.33
N VAL A 24 -2.76 10.65 -10.27
CA VAL A 24 -2.25 10.56 -8.89
C VAL A 24 -2.42 9.14 -8.37
N VAL A 25 -3.59 8.54 -8.58
CA VAL A 25 -3.83 7.14 -8.21
C VAL A 25 -2.91 6.20 -8.99
N SER A 26 -2.78 6.38 -10.31
CA SER A 26 -1.91 5.54 -11.15
C SER A 26 -0.42 5.78 -10.97
N ALA A 27 0.00 6.97 -10.53
CA ALA A 27 1.38 7.33 -10.22
C ALA A 27 1.76 7.00 -8.77
N THR A 28 0.84 6.43 -7.99
CA THR A 28 1.15 6.00 -6.63
C THR A 28 2.10 4.82 -6.70
N THR A 29 3.24 4.96 -6.04
CA THR A 29 4.23 3.91 -5.88
C THR A 29 4.13 3.36 -4.48
N PHE A 30 4.17 2.04 -4.35
CA PHE A 30 4.18 1.37 -3.06
C PHE A 30 5.52 0.70 -2.86
N SER A 31 6.05 0.81 -1.65
CA SER A 31 7.26 0.12 -1.22
C SER A 31 6.99 -0.58 0.10
N SER A 32 7.56 -1.77 0.26
CA SER A 32 7.53 -2.49 1.53
C SER A 32 8.89 -2.40 2.22
N SER A 33 8.87 -2.15 3.52
CA SER A 33 10.05 -2.29 4.38
C SER A 33 10.54 -3.74 4.46
N ASP A 34 9.65 -4.73 4.33
CA ASP A 34 9.96 -6.14 4.59
C ASP A 34 9.10 -7.05 3.71
N GLU A 35 9.56 -7.32 2.49
CA GLU A 35 8.88 -8.20 1.52
C GLU A 35 8.75 -9.66 2.01
N ALA A 36 9.60 -10.08 2.94
CA ALA A 36 9.51 -11.41 3.57
C ALA A 36 8.32 -11.54 4.53
N VAL A 37 7.84 -10.42 5.08
CA VAL A 37 6.70 -10.35 6.01
C VAL A 37 5.44 -9.88 5.29
N ALA A 38 5.54 -8.81 4.49
CA ALA A 38 4.44 -8.32 3.66
C ALA A 38 4.95 -7.75 2.34
N THR A 39 4.38 -8.19 1.22
CA THR A 39 4.63 -7.62 -0.10
C THR A 39 3.53 -6.63 -0.46
N VAL A 40 3.83 -5.68 -1.34
CA VAL A 40 2.83 -4.77 -1.90
C VAL A 40 2.98 -4.71 -3.41
N THR A 41 1.84 -4.71 -4.11
CA THR A 41 1.78 -4.62 -5.57
C THR A 41 1.55 -3.18 -6.00
N ASN A 42 1.80 -2.90 -7.29
CA ASN A 42 1.60 -1.57 -7.87
C ASN A 42 0.14 -1.09 -7.76
N ASP A 43 -0.82 -2.00 -7.72
CA ASP A 43 -2.24 -1.70 -7.52
C ASP A 43 -2.63 -1.43 -6.05
N GLY A 44 -1.64 -1.33 -5.15
CA GLY A 44 -1.87 -1.10 -3.72
C GLY A 44 -2.37 -2.34 -2.97
N THR A 45 -2.24 -3.54 -3.55
CA THR A 45 -2.59 -4.79 -2.84
C THR A 45 -1.41 -5.25 -2.01
N ILE A 46 -1.58 -5.20 -0.69
CA ILE A 46 -0.63 -5.68 0.31
C ILE A 46 -0.94 -7.14 0.61
N THR A 47 0.06 -8.03 0.58
CA THR A 47 -0.08 -9.45 0.90
C THR A 47 0.85 -9.82 2.05
N GLY A 48 0.31 -10.41 3.11
CA GLY A 48 1.11 -10.91 4.22
C GLY A 48 1.72 -12.25 3.86
N VAL A 49 3.03 -12.38 3.93
CA VAL A 49 3.77 -13.60 3.58
C VAL A 49 4.17 -14.38 4.81
N SER A 50 4.57 -13.70 5.90
CA SER A 50 5.03 -14.35 7.13
C SER A 50 4.68 -13.52 8.35
N VAL A 51 4.64 -14.15 9.52
CA VAL A 51 4.36 -13.50 10.81
C VAL A 51 5.46 -12.47 11.11
N GLY A 52 5.06 -11.25 11.47
CA GLY A 52 5.99 -10.16 11.73
C GLY A 52 5.35 -8.80 11.53
N SER A 53 6.16 -7.74 11.54
CA SER A 53 5.71 -6.38 11.27
C SER A 53 6.46 -5.83 10.05
N ALA A 54 5.71 -5.36 9.08
CA ALA A 54 6.22 -4.63 7.91
C ALA A 54 5.56 -3.25 7.85
N THR A 55 6.21 -2.30 7.22
CA THR A 55 5.63 -0.98 6.94
C THR A 55 5.58 -0.80 5.43
N ILE A 56 4.41 -0.47 4.92
CA ILE A 56 4.19 -0.16 3.51
C ILE A 56 4.14 1.36 3.36
N THR A 57 4.99 1.91 2.51
CA THR A 57 4.99 3.34 2.19
C THR A 57 4.41 3.53 0.80
N ALA A 58 3.30 4.27 0.72
CA ALA A 58 2.66 4.67 -0.51
C ALA A 58 3.00 6.14 -0.81
N THR A 59 3.62 6.40 -1.96
CA THR A 59 4.06 7.74 -2.36
C THR A 59 3.43 8.10 -3.68
N SER A 60 2.71 9.21 -3.73
CA SER A 60 2.09 9.76 -4.93
C SER A 60 2.42 11.24 -5.06
N GLY A 61 3.43 11.53 -5.89
CA GLY A 61 3.93 12.90 -6.10
C GLY A 61 4.37 13.56 -4.79
N ALA A 62 3.57 14.51 -4.31
CA ALA A 62 3.83 15.25 -3.05
C ALA A 62 3.17 14.60 -1.82
N PHE A 63 2.33 13.58 -2.00
CA PHE A 63 1.62 12.90 -0.91
C PHE A 63 2.32 11.60 -0.55
N THR A 64 2.54 11.38 0.74
CA THR A 64 3.08 10.13 1.28
C THR A 64 2.15 9.61 2.36
N ALA A 65 1.85 8.32 2.30
CA ALA A 65 1.06 7.60 3.28
C ALA A 65 1.82 6.35 3.73
N GLU A 66 1.80 6.07 5.02
CA GLU A 66 2.47 4.90 5.59
C GLU A 66 1.42 4.01 6.24
N VAL A 67 1.54 2.71 5.98
CA VAL A 67 0.62 1.68 6.47
C VAL A 67 1.45 0.66 7.22
N ALA A 68 1.33 0.67 8.55
CA ALA A 68 1.90 -0.37 9.39
C ALA A 68 1.09 -1.66 9.24
N VAL A 69 1.78 -2.72 8.85
CA VAL A 69 1.23 -4.03 8.55
C VAL A 69 1.77 -5.03 9.55
N THR A 70 0.92 -5.43 10.51
CA THR A 70 1.24 -6.50 11.44
C THR A 70 0.64 -7.80 10.96
N VAL A 71 1.48 -8.79 10.68
CA VAL A 71 1.08 -10.14 10.29
C VAL A 71 1.14 -11.04 11.52
N THR A 72 0.01 -11.68 11.83
CA THR A 72 -0.16 -12.60 12.96
C THR A 72 -0.70 -13.93 12.47
N GLU A 73 -0.47 -15.03 13.19
CA GLU A 73 -0.98 -16.36 12.81
C GLU A 73 -2.52 -16.45 12.78
#